data_AF-A0A951F0E5-F1
#
_entry.id   AF-A0A951F0E5-F1
#
_cell.length_a   1.000
_cell.length_b   1.000
_cell.length_c   1.000
_cell.angle_alpha   90.00
_cell.angle_beta   90.00
_cell.angle_gamma   90.00
#
_symmetry.space_group_name_H-M   'P 1'
#
loop_
_entity.id
_entity.type
_entity.pdbx_description
1 polymer ?
#
loop_
_entity_poly.entity_id
_entity_poly.type
_entity_poly.pdbx_seq_one_letter_code
_entity_poly.pdbx_strand_id
1 'polypeptide(L)'
;MGAPTVLATREPAKPAHWRLKTTFWLDVTLLVSLCALQTVPFTGLVLHEWLGLALVGMVCAHLLFSWSWIASQSRRLFAIRSIRARVNYLLNLGLFAVTTAVIFSGILISQKAIPALTRTSVTADMDWRWDFIHNELSSYLIILAGLHLAINWDWALSAGRRLFRQALGGAL
;
A
#
# COMPACT_ATOMS: atom_id res chain seq x y z
N MET A 1 -33.75 43.51 -18.41
CA MET A 1 -34.07 42.26 -17.69
C MET A 1 -32.97 41.26 -17.99
N GLY A 2 -31.93 41.18 -17.14
CA GLY A 2 -30.87 40.17 -17.26
C GLY A 2 -31.05 39.14 -16.16
N ALA A 3 -31.27 37.88 -16.52
CA ALA A 3 -31.40 36.81 -15.55
C ALA A 3 -30.03 36.49 -14.93
N PRO A 4 -29.92 36.34 -13.60
CA PRO A 4 -28.68 35.94 -12.97
C PRO A 4 -28.41 34.45 -13.25
N THR A 5 -27.31 34.16 -13.93
CA THR A 5 -26.79 32.79 -14.08
C THR A 5 -26.37 32.27 -12.71
N VAL A 6 -27.20 31.43 -12.11
CA VAL A 6 -26.88 30.71 -10.87
C VAL A 6 -25.76 29.72 -11.19
N LEU A 7 -24.54 30.06 -10.77
CA LEU A 7 -23.41 29.12 -10.71
C LEU A 7 -23.77 28.02 -9.73
N ALA A 8 -24.23 26.87 -10.24
CA ALA A 8 -24.41 25.68 -9.44
C ALA A 8 -23.05 25.27 -8.85
N THR A 9 -22.85 25.59 -7.57
CA THR A 9 -21.72 25.07 -6.80
C THR A 9 -21.88 23.56 -6.74
N ARG A 10 -21.10 22.84 -7.53
CA ARG A 10 -21.00 21.38 -7.43
C ARG A 10 -20.45 21.06 -6.04
N GLU A 11 -21.33 20.72 -5.10
CA GLU A 11 -20.89 20.15 -3.83
C GLU A 11 -20.08 18.88 -4.14
N PRO A 12 -18.83 18.77 -3.65
CA PRO A 12 -18.06 17.56 -3.84
C PRO A 12 -18.79 16.42 -3.14
N ALA A 13 -19.25 15.43 -3.91
CA ALA A 13 -19.95 14.26 -3.39
C ALA A 13 -19.16 13.65 -2.22
N LYS A 14 -19.80 13.56 -1.05
CA LYS A 14 -19.20 12.99 0.16
C LYS A 14 -18.65 11.59 -0.19
N PRO A 15 -17.37 11.29 0.08
CA PRO A 15 -16.79 10.02 -0.32
C PRO A 15 -17.60 8.90 0.31
N ALA A 16 -18.06 7.98 -0.54
CA ALA A 16 -18.96 6.92 -0.13
C ALA A 16 -18.33 6.08 0.99
N HIS A 17 -19.12 5.76 2.01
CA HIS A 17 -18.67 5.07 3.21
C HIS A 17 -17.94 3.75 2.93
N TRP A 18 -18.35 3.02 1.88
CA TRP A 18 -17.72 1.78 1.45
C TRP A 18 -16.25 1.99 1.09
N ARG A 19 -15.91 3.16 0.52
CA ARG A 19 -14.56 3.47 0.07
C ARG A 19 -13.59 3.61 1.24
N LEU A 20 -14.02 4.27 2.33
CA LEU A 20 -13.25 4.33 3.58
C LEU A 20 -13.05 2.93 4.17
N LYS A 21 -14.12 2.13 4.23
CA LYS A 21 -14.07 0.76 4.77
C LYS A 21 -13.10 -0.10 3.97
N THR A 22 -13.20 -0.09 2.64
CA THR A 22 -12.34 -0.88 1.74
C THR A 22 -10.88 -0.46 1.87
N THR A 23 -10.56 0.83 1.83
CA THR A 23 -9.18 1.31 1.97
C THR A 23 -8.60 0.95 3.33
N PHE A 24 -9.35 1.16 4.42
CA PHE A 24 -8.88 0.84 5.76
C PHE A 24 -8.55 -0.65 5.91
N TRP A 25 -9.45 -1.55 5.48
CA TRP A 25 -9.20 -2.98 5.56
C TRP A 25 -8.07 -3.43 4.64
N LEU A 26 -7.96 -2.85 3.45
CA LEU A 26 -6.84 -3.11 2.55
C LEU A 26 -5.50 -2.73 3.19
N ASP A 27 -5.43 -1.57 3.84
CA ASP A 27 -4.21 -1.11 4.52
C ASP A 27 -3.85 -1.99 5.72
N VAL A 28 -4.85 -2.43 6.49
CA VAL A 28 -4.66 -3.40 7.58
C VAL A 28 -4.14 -4.73 7.05
N THR A 29 -4.75 -5.26 5.99
CA THR A 29 -4.29 -6.52 5.38
C THR A 29 -2.88 -6.38 4.82
N LEU A 30 -2.56 -5.29 4.13
CA LEU A 30 -1.21 -5.00 3.65
C LEU A 30 -0.18 -4.98 4.79
N LEU A 31 -0.50 -4.29 5.89
CA LEU A 31 0.39 -4.21 7.05
C LEU A 31 0.61 -5.59 7.69
N VAL A 32 -0.45 -6.36 7.89
CA VAL A 32 -0.36 -7.72 8.46
C VAL A 32 0.43 -8.65 7.54
N SER A 33 0.17 -8.62 6.23
CA SER A 33 0.92 -9.40 5.24
C SER A 33 2.39 -9.02 5.20
N LEU A 34 2.71 -7.72 5.26
CA LEU A 34 4.08 -7.24 5.35
C LEU A 34 4.78 -7.78 6.60
N CYS A 35 4.15 -7.72 7.77
CA CYS A 35 4.70 -8.27 9.01
C CYS A 35 4.91 -9.78 8.94
N ALA A 36 3.95 -10.53 8.38
CA ALA A 36 4.06 -11.98 8.23
C ALA A 36 5.22 -12.36 7.28
N LEU A 37 5.42 -11.59 6.20
CA LEU A 37 6.48 -11.82 5.22
C LEU A 37 7.89 -11.53 5.76
N GLN A 38 8.05 -10.81 6.88
CA GLN A 38 9.38 -10.55 7.46
C GLN A 38 10.06 -11.81 8.01
N THR A 39 9.33 -12.91 8.21
CA THR A 39 9.87 -14.12 8.82
C THR A 39 9.58 -15.36 7.97
N VAL A 40 10.50 -15.68 7.05
CA VAL A 40 10.41 -16.89 6.21
C VAL A 40 10.24 -18.18 7.03
N PRO A 41 10.92 -18.39 8.19
CA PRO A 41 10.69 -19.60 8.99
C PRO A 41 9.27 -19.73 9.54
N PHE A 42 8.57 -18.62 9.73
CA PHE A 42 7.19 -18.60 10.22
C PHE A 42 6.19 -18.93 9.10
N THR A 43 6.37 -18.35 7.92
CA THR A 43 5.48 -18.62 6.77
C THR A 43 5.83 -19.92 6.06
N GLY A 44 7.09 -20.35 6.10
CA GLY A 44 7.65 -21.32 5.17
C GLY A 44 7.84 -20.72 3.77
N LEU A 45 8.76 -21.30 2.99
CA LEU A 45 9.16 -20.75 1.69
C LEU A 45 7.99 -20.69 0.68
N VAL A 46 7.19 -21.76 0.60
CA VAL A 46 6.07 -21.82 -0.35
C VAL A 46 5.05 -20.73 -0.08
N LEU A 47 4.59 -20.59 1.18
CA LEU A 47 3.61 -19.55 1.51
C LEU A 47 4.23 -18.16 1.43
N HIS A 48 5.52 -17.99 1.76
CA HIS A 48 6.20 -16.70 1.61
C HIS A 48 6.11 -16.19 0.17
N GLU A 49 6.46 -17.02 -0.81
CA GLU A 49 6.43 -16.63 -2.21
C GLU A 49 5.00 -16.36 -2.72
N TRP A 50 4.02 -17.20 -2.34
CA TRP A 50 2.62 -16.99 -2.73
C TRP A 50 1.99 -15.75 -2.08
N LEU A 51 2.27 -15.51 -0.80
CA LEU A 51 1.85 -14.30 -0.11
C LEU A 51 2.53 -13.06 -0.70
N GLY A 52 3.81 -13.15 -1.07
CA GLY A 52 4.53 -12.10 -1.78
C GLY A 52 3.88 -11.76 -3.13
N LEU A 53 3.48 -12.77 -3.92
CA LEU A 53 2.74 -12.55 -5.17
C LEU A 53 1.35 -11.94 -4.93
N ALA A 54 0.62 -12.40 -3.91
CA ALA A 54 -0.67 -11.81 -3.54
C ALA A 54 -0.51 -10.34 -3.10
N LEU A 55 0.60 -10.00 -2.43
CA LEU A 55 0.94 -8.64 -2.04
C LEU A 55 1.04 -7.70 -3.24
N VAL A 56 1.51 -8.17 -4.40
CA VAL A 56 1.55 -7.38 -5.64
C VAL A 56 0.15 -6.88 -6.01
N GLY A 57 -0.84 -7.78 -5.99
CA GLY A 57 -2.23 -7.43 -6.28
C GLY A 57 -2.81 -6.45 -5.27
N MET A 58 -2.52 -6.64 -3.98
CA MET A 58 -2.99 -5.75 -2.91
C MET A 58 -2.36 -4.35 -3.01
N VAL A 59 -1.06 -4.25 -3.29
CA VAL A 59 -0.36 -2.97 -3.50
C VAL A 59 -0.92 -2.25 -4.71
N CYS A 60 -1.14 -2.94 -5.83
CA CYS A 60 -1.81 -2.36 -7.00
C CYS A 60 -3.19 -1.81 -6.64
N ALA A 61 -4.02 -2.58 -5.93
CA ALA A 61 -5.33 -2.11 -5.48
C ALA A 61 -5.22 -0.86 -4.60
N HIS A 62 -4.27 -0.82 -3.67
CA HIS A 62 -4.04 0.33 -2.79
C HIS A 62 -3.67 1.58 -3.60
N LEU A 63 -2.76 1.45 -4.58
CA LEU A 63 -2.38 2.55 -5.47
C LEU A 63 -3.55 3.04 -6.32
N LEU A 64 -4.41 2.13 -6.82
CA LEU A 64 -5.60 2.50 -7.59
C LEU A 64 -6.60 3.30 -6.74
N PHE A 65 -6.88 2.87 -5.50
CA PHE A 65 -7.77 3.61 -4.60
C PHE A 65 -7.18 4.97 -4.21
N SER A 66 -5.86 5.06 -4.10
CA SER A 66 -5.12 6.28 -3.77
C SER A 66 -4.78 7.15 -4.99
N TRP A 67 -5.11 6.73 -6.21
CA TRP A 67 -4.66 7.37 -7.45
C TRP A 67 -5.01 8.85 -7.56
N SER A 68 -6.24 9.24 -7.19
CA SER A 68 -6.67 10.64 -7.21
C SER A 68 -5.82 11.51 -6.28
N TRP A 69 -5.46 10.98 -5.11
CA TRP A 69 -4.57 11.65 -4.17
C TRP A 69 -3.16 11.76 -4.76
N ILE A 70 -2.58 10.66 -5.27
CA ILE A 70 -1.24 10.64 -5.89
C ILE A 70 -1.15 11.67 -7.01
N ALA A 71 -2.11 11.68 -7.93
CA ALA A 71 -2.14 12.63 -9.05
C ALA A 71 -2.32 14.08 -8.58
N SER A 72 -3.10 14.31 -7.52
CA SER A 72 -3.27 15.67 -6.96
C SER A 72 -2.00 16.18 -6.28
N GLN A 73 -1.30 15.33 -5.52
CA GLN A 73 -0.08 15.71 -4.81
C GLN A 73 1.08 15.91 -5.79
N SER A 74 1.21 15.03 -6.79
CA SER A 74 2.27 15.11 -7.80
C SER A 74 2.20 16.42 -8.61
N ARG A 75 1.00 16.87 -8.97
CA ARG A 75 0.79 18.17 -9.65
C ARG A 75 1.13 19.38 -8.78
N ARG A 76 1.07 19.23 -7.46
CA ARG A 76 1.29 20.31 -6.49
C ARG A 76 2.64 20.24 -5.82
N LEU A 77 3.52 19.30 -6.20
CA LEU A 77 4.79 19.02 -5.54
C LEU A 77 5.59 20.27 -5.17
N PHE A 78 5.81 21.15 -6.15
CA PHE A 78 6.57 22.38 -5.96
C PHE A 78 5.78 23.48 -5.23
N ALA A 79 4.46 23.36 -5.15
CA ALA A 79 3.56 24.27 -4.45
C ALA A 79 3.20 23.82 -3.02
N ILE A 80 3.63 22.62 -2.57
CA ILE A 80 3.39 22.15 -1.20
C ILE A 80 4.15 23.07 -0.23
N ARG A 81 3.43 23.82 0.61
CA ARG A 81 4.05 24.70 1.63
C ARG A 81 4.30 24.00 2.97
N SER A 82 3.54 22.96 3.29
CA SER A 82 3.68 22.24 4.57
C SER A 82 4.83 21.22 4.50
N ILE A 83 5.77 21.33 5.44
CA ILE A 83 6.88 20.36 5.60
C ILE A 83 6.32 18.95 5.83
N ARG A 84 5.29 18.79 6.68
CA ARG A 84 4.64 17.50 6.93
C ARG A 84 4.13 16.86 5.63
N ALA A 85 3.49 17.66 4.76
CA ALA A 85 2.97 17.16 3.50
C ALA A 85 4.09 16.77 2.52
N ARG A 86 5.21 17.52 2.48
CA ARG A 86 6.39 17.16 1.67
C ARG A 86 7.02 15.86 2.15
N VAL A 87 7.26 15.73 3.46
CA VAL A 87 7.82 14.51 4.07
C VAL A 87 6.92 13.32 3.79
N ASN A 88 5.60 13.45 3.99
CA ASN A 88 4.67 12.37 3.71
C ASN A 88 4.68 11.99 2.22
N TYR A 89 4.76 12.96 1.31
CA TYR A 89 4.88 12.67 -0.12
C TYR A 89 6.16 11.90 -0.45
N LEU A 90 7.32 12.39 0.02
CA LEU A 90 8.61 11.73 -0.22
C LEU A 90 8.65 10.33 0.40
N LEU A 91 8.06 10.15 1.57
CA LEU A 91 7.94 8.85 2.21
C LEU A 91 7.08 7.89 1.39
N ASN A 92 5.93 8.35 0.87
CA ASN A 92 5.09 7.53 -0.01
C ASN A 92 5.80 7.18 -1.32
N LEU A 93 6.57 8.11 -1.88
CA LEU A 93 7.39 7.86 -3.07
C LEU A 93 8.49 6.83 -2.78
N GLY A 94 9.17 6.96 -1.64
CA GLY A 94 10.17 6.00 -1.18
C GLY A 94 9.58 4.61 -0.94
N LEU A 95 8.40 4.54 -0.30
CA LEU A 95 7.65 3.30 -0.13
C LEU A 95 7.30 2.65 -1.46
N PHE A 96 6.81 3.43 -2.43
CA PHE A 96 6.51 2.92 -3.77
C PHE A 96 7.77 2.34 -4.44
N ALA A 97 8.89 3.07 -4.39
CA ALA A 97 10.14 2.63 -4.99
C ALA A 97 10.69 1.35 -4.33
N VAL A 98 10.78 1.33 -3.00
CA VAL A 98 11.30 0.17 -2.24
C VAL A 98 10.37 -1.03 -2.40
N THR A 99 9.05 -0.86 -2.29
CA THR A 99 8.10 -1.97 -2.47
C THR A 99 8.23 -2.58 -3.87
N THR A 100 8.35 -1.74 -4.90
CA THR A 100 8.54 -2.21 -6.28
C THR A 100 9.84 -3.00 -6.41
N ALA A 101 10.93 -2.51 -5.82
CA ALA A 101 12.23 -3.16 -5.87
C ALA A 101 12.25 -4.50 -5.09
N VAL A 102 11.60 -4.57 -3.91
CA VAL A 102 11.44 -5.81 -3.12
C VAL A 102 10.63 -6.85 -3.88
N ILE A 103 9.51 -6.45 -4.49
CA ILE A 103 8.68 -7.35 -5.30
C ILE A 103 9.49 -7.87 -6.49
N PHE A 104 10.19 -6.98 -7.19
CA PHE A 104 10.98 -7.35 -8.36
C PHE A 104 12.09 -8.32 -8.00
N SER A 105 12.89 -8.03 -6.97
CA SER A 105 13.94 -8.95 -6.51
C SER A 105 13.37 -10.27 -5.98
N GLY A 106 12.22 -10.24 -5.30
CA GLY A 106 11.53 -11.43 -4.79
C GLY A 106 11.05 -12.36 -5.91
N ILE A 107 10.57 -11.80 -7.03
CA ILE A 107 10.19 -12.57 -8.22
C ILE A 107 11.43 -13.23 -8.83
N LEU A 108 12.58 -12.54 -8.87
CA LEU A 108 13.81 -13.08 -9.45
C LEU A 108 14.42 -14.23 -8.64
N ILE A 109 14.24 -14.24 -7.31
CA ILE A 109 14.73 -15.31 -6.43
C ILE A 109 13.69 -16.41 -6.15
N SER A 110 12.49 -16.31 -6.73
CA SER A 110 11.41 -17.28 -6.48
C SER A 110 11.78 -18.68 -6.96
N GLN A 111 11.70 -19.66 -6.05
CA GLN A 111 12.02 -21.06 -6.32
C GLN A 111 10.79 -21.93 -6.52
N LYS A 112 9.62 -21.51 -6.03
CA LYS A 112 8.39 -22.34 -6.00
C LYS A 112 7.23 -21.72 -6.76
N ALA A 113 6.92 -20.45 -6.51
CA ALA A 113 5.73 -19.80 -7.05
C ALA A 113 5.85 -19.47 -8.53
N ILE A 114 6.96 -18.87 -8.98
CA ILE A 114 7.17 -18.53 -10.40
C ILE A 114 7.31 -19.78 -11.29
N PRO A 115 8.10 -20.81 -10.92
CA PRO A 115 8.14 -22.06 -11.68
C PRO A 115 6.76 -22.74 -11.78
N ALA A 116 5.98 -22.73 -10.69
CA ALA A 116 4.62 -23.27 -10.69
C ALA A 116 3.68 -22.49 -11.62
N LEU A 117 3.76 -21.16 -11.63
CA LEU A 117 2.93 -20.30 -12.47
C LEU A 117 3.28 -20.44 -13.97
N THR A 118 4.58 -20.53 -14.28
CA THR A 118 5.07 -20.63 -15.66
C THR A 118 5.06 -22.06 -16.22
N ARG A 119 4.75 -23.07 -15.38
CA ARG A 119 4.85 -24.50 -15.73
C ARG A 119 6.25 -24.86 -16.26
N THR A 120 7.29 -24.26 -15.68
CA THR A 120 8.69 -24.53 -16.04
C THR A 120 9.30 -25.44 -14.98
N SER A 121 9.95 -26.52 -15.38
CA SER A 121 10.65 -27.45 -14.49
C SER A 121 12.05 -26.97 -14.08
N VAL A 122 12.54 -25.90 -14.71
CA VAL A 122 13.81 -25.25 -14.38
C VAL A 122 13.57 -24.31 -13.20
N THR A 123 14.04 -24.72 -12.02
CA THR A 123 14.25 -23.79 -10.92
C THR A 123 15.52 -23.01 -11.24
N ALA A 124 15.42 -21.69 -11.44
CA ALA A 124 16.61 -20.86 -11.50
C ALA A 124 17.34 -21.00 -10.16
N ASP A 125 18.65 -21.23 -10.19
CA ASP A 125 19.46 -21.18 -8.99
C ASP A 125 19.31 -19.81 -8.35
N MET A 126 19.16 -19.77 -7.02
CA MET A 126 18.97 -18.51 -6.30
C MET A 126 20.25 -17.70 -6.35
N ASP A 127 20.24 -16.65 -7.17
CA ASP A 127 21.36 -15.71 -7.27
C ASP A 127 21.44 -14.91 -5.96
N TRP A 128 22.56 -15.11 -5.26
CA TRP A 128 22.86 -14.48 -3.98
C TRP A 128 22.78 -12.95 -4.01
N ARG A 129 23.01 -12.32 -5.18
CA ARG A 129 22.94 -10.85 -5.32
C ARG A 129 21.52 -10.36 -5.17
N TRP A 130 20.57 -11.04 -5.81
CA TRP A 130 19.17 -10.71 -5.73
C TRP A 130 18.59 -11.06 -4.35
N ASP A 131 19.04 -12.15 -3.74
CA ASP A 131 18.67 -12.52 -2.37
C ASP A 131 19.13 -11.46 -1.37
N PHE A 132 20.40 -11.05 -1.44
CA PHE A 132 20.92 -9.97 -0.60
C PHE A 132 20.13 -8.66 -0.78
N ILE A 133 19.89 -8.24 -2.03
CA ILE A 133 19.12 -7.03 -2.34
C ILE A 133 17.69 -7.15 -1.80
N HIS A 134 17.04 -8.31 -1.95
CA HIS A 134 15.69 -8.55 -1.44
C HIS A 134 15.63 -8.40 0.08
N ASN A 135 16.56 -9.01 0.81
CA ASN A 135 16.62 -8.96 2.27
C ASN A 135 16.90 -7.54 2.80
N GLU A 136 17.84 -6.82 2.20
CA GLU A 136 18.14 -5.43 2.57
C GLU A 136 16.95 -4.50 2.30
N LEU A 137 16.35 -4.59 1.12
CA LEU A 137 15.20 -3.77 0.77
C LEU A 137 13.97 -4.11 1.62
N SER A 138 13.77 -5.38 1.99
CA SER A 138 12.70 -5.81 2.89
C SER A 138 12.85 -5.17 4.28
N SER A 139 14.07 -5.09 4.78
CA SER A 139 14.38 -4.41 6.04
C SER A 139 14.07 -2.92 5.99
N TYR A 140 14.40 -2.24 4.87
CA TYR A 140 14.00 -0.85 4.69
C TYR A 140 12.48 -0.68 4.53
N LEU A 141 11.81 -1.62 3.86
CA LEU A 141 10.37 -1.57 3.64
C LEU A 141 9.59 -1.54 4.97
N ILE A 142 9.92 -2.43 5.92
CA ILE A 142 9.23 -2.46 7.22
C ILE A 142 9.46 -1.17 8.03
N ILE A 143 10.67 -0.60 7.97
CA ILE A 143 10.99 0.68 8.64
C ILE A 143 10.17 1.83 8.03
N LEU A 144 10.17 1.94 6.70
CA LEU A 144 9.42 2.98 5.99
C LEU A 144 7.91 2.84 6.20
N ALA A 145 7.40 1.60 6.22
CA ALA A 145 5.98 1.32 6.49
C ALA A 145 5.60 1.71 7.92
N GLY A 146 6.45 1.41 8.90
CA GLY A 146 6.28 1.84 10.28
C GLY A 146 6.28 3.36 10.43
N LEU A 147 7.21 4.06 9.77
CA LEU A 147 7.25 5.53 9.74
C LEU A 147 5.99 6.11 9.09
N HIS A 148 5.52 5.50 7.99
CA HIS A 148 4.31 5.92 7.31
C HIS A 148 3.08 5.77 8.20
N LEU A 149 2.95 4.64 8.91
CA LEU A 149 1.90 4.44 9.89
C LEU A 149 1.97 5.46 11.03
N ALA A 150 3.17 5.74 11.55
CA ALA A 150 3.38 6.70 12.64
C ALA A 150 2.97 8.12 12.25
N ILE A 151 3.38 8.61 11.07
CA ILE A 151 3.03 9.96 10.59
C ILE A 151 1.52 10.10 10.35
N ASN A 152 0.86 9.01 9.95
CA ASN A 152 -0.56 8.96 9.61
C ASN A 152 -1.43 8.34 10.74
N TRP A 153 -0.89 8.24 11.96
CA TRP A 153 -1.53 7.57 13.09
C TRP A 153 -2.90 8.14 13.45
N ASP A 154 -3.03 9.47 13.45
CA ASP A 154 -4.30 10.16 13.74
C ASP A 154 -5.41 9.76 12.75
N TRP A 155 -5.06 9.62 11.48
CA TRP A 155 -5.99 9.19 10.45
C TRP A 155 -6.42 7.74 10.66
N ALA A 156 -5.47 6.84 10.95
CA ALA A 156 -5.74 5.43 11.18
C ALA A 156 -6.69 5.23 12.38
N LEU A 157 -6.42 5.90 13.51
CA LEU A 157 -7.31 5.88 14.68
C LEU A 157 -8.68 6.46 14.38
N SER A 158 -8.75 7.57 13.65
CA SER A 158 -10.02 8.21 13.30
C SER A 158 -10.87 7.33 12.39
N ALA A 159 -10.25 6.67 11.40
CA ALA A 159 -10.89 5.72 10.51
C ALA A 159 -11.41 4.51 11.29
N GLY A 160 -10.58 3.90 12.15
CA GLY A 160 -10.96 2.76 12.98
C GLY A 160 -12.12 3.08 13.93
N ARG A 161 -12.05 4.21 14.66
CA ARG A 161 -13.14 4.67 15.55
C ARG A 161 -14.44 4.93 14.80
N ARG A 162 -14.38 5.42 13.57
CA ARG A 162 -15.56 5.67 12.74
C ARG A 162 -16.21 4.36 12.30
N LEU A 163 -15.42 3.39 11.84
CA LEU A 163 -15.93 2.07 11.45
C LEU A 163 -16.50 1.30 12.64
N PHE A 164 -15.85 1.36 13.80
CA PHE A 164 -16.32 0.70 15.02
C PHE A 164 -17.65 1.25 15.52
N ARG A 165 -17.79 2.60 15.58
CA ARG A 165 -19.06 3.24 15.97
C ARG A 165 -20.21 2.91 15.01
N GLN A 166 -19.92 2.74 13.73
CA GLN A 166 -20.94 2.34 12.74
C GLN A 166 -21.37 0.89 12.89
N ALA A 167 -20.44 -0.01 13.22
CA ALA A 167 -20.77 -1.41 13.51
C ALA A 167 -21.68 -1.53 14.74
N LEU A 168 -21.42 -0.74 15.79
CA LEU A 168 -22.25 -0.69 16.99
C LEU A 168 -23.60 0.01 16.75
N GLY A 169 -23.60 1.14 16.05
CA GLY A 169 -24.83 1.90 15.77
C GLY A 169 -25.75 1.29 14.72
N GLY A 170 -25.29 0.28 13.97
CA GLY A 170 -26.13 -0.55 13.10
C GLY A 170 -26.60 -1.86 13.75
N ALA A 171 -26.16 -2.13 14.98
CA ALA A 171 -26.55 -3.30 15.78
C ALA A 171 -27.56 -2.97 16.90
N LEU A 172 -27.93 -1.69 17.04
CA LEU A 172 -29.00 -1.17 17.88
C LEU A 172 -30.12 -0.65 16.99
#